data_AF-A0A5J4PN22-F1
#
_entry.id   AF-A0A5J4PN22-F1
#
_cell.length_a   1.000
_cell.length_b   1.000
_cell.length_c   1.000
_cell.angle_alpha   90.00
_cell.angle_beta   90.00
_cell.angle_gamma   90.00
#
_symmetry.space_group_name_H-M   'P 1'
#
loop_
_entity.id
_entity.type
_entity.pdbx_description
1 polymer ?
#
loop_
_entity_poly.entity_id
_entity_poly.type
_entity_poly.pdbx_seq_one_letter_code
_entity_poly.pdbx_strand_id
1 'polypeptide(L)'
;MTTYTYNEAIDGALKYFNGDQLAANVWVTKYCLKTKKDESDDSEEYLYFEQSPVEMFHRLISEIHRAGQKYENPLTYEELYEVLVDFKYIVLQGRPMAGIGNFFQISSLSNCFAIGYP
;
A
#
# COMPACT_ATOMS: atom_id res chain seq x y z
N MET A 1 3.68 -9.36 13.45
CA MET A 1 2.80 -8.30 12.90
C MET A 1 1.41 -8.56 13.43
N THR A 2 0.68 -7.50 13.80
CA THR A 2 -0.74 -7.61 14.12
C THR A 2 -1.52 -7.99 12.86
N THR A 3 -2.53 -8.83 12.99
CA THR A 3 -3.39 -9.25 11.87
C THR A 3 -4.82 -8.81 12.12
N TYR A 4 -5.50 -8.41 11.06
CA TYR A 4 -6.89 -7.98 11.04
C TYR A 4 -7.73 -8.90 10.15
N THR A 5 -9.01 -8.95 10.44
CA THR A 5 -10.03 -9.50 9.57
C THR A 5 -10.37 -8.53 8.44
N TYR A 6 -11.03 -9.03 7.39
CA TYR A 6 -11.54 -8.19 6.32
C TYR A 6 -12.48 -7.08 6.84
N ASN A 7 -13.34 -7.42 7.81
CA ASN A 7 -14.30 -6.48 8.39
C ASN A 7 -13.60 -5.35 9.18
N GLU A 8 -12.54 -5.67 9.92
CA GLU A 8 -11.78 -4.63 10.63
C GLU A 8 -11.05 -3.69 9.66
N ALA A 9 -10.48 -4.24 8.58
CA ALA A 9 -9.80 -3.44 7.57
C ALA A 9 -10.78 -2.57 6.76
N ILE A 10 -11.96 -3.09 6.38
CA ILE A 10 -12.96 -2.32 5.65
C ILE A 10 -13.56 -1.21 6.52
N ASP A 11 -13.80 -1.45 7.81
CA ASP A 11 -14.32 -0.43 8.73
C ASP A 11 -13.32 0.72 8.91
N GLY A 12 -12.03 0.40 9.06
CA GLY A 12 -10.98 1.43 9.14
C GLY A 12 -10.83 2.21 7.83
N ALA A 13 -10.96 1.54 6.69
CA ALA A 13 -10.95 2.20 5.38
C ALA A 13 -12.19 3.09 5.15
N LEU A 14 -13.38 2.63 5.54
CA LEU A 14 -14.61 3.42 5.47
C LEU A 14 -14.50 4.70 6.29
N LYS A 15 -13.95 4.60 7.50
CA LYS A 15 -13.70 5.77 8.35
C LYS A 15 -12.75 6.76 7.68
N TYR A 16 -11.69 6.26 7.06
CA TYR A 16 -10.71 7.10 6.36
C TYR A 16 -11.30 7.80 5.13
N PHE A 17 -12.09 7.09 4.32
CA PHE A 17 -12.73 7.64 3.12
C PHE A 17 -14.10 8.28 3.37
N ASN A 18 -14.40 8.70 4.61
CA ASN A 18 -15.65 9.37 4.99
C ASN A 18 -16.93 8.63 4.54
N GLY A 19 -16.92 7.30 4.62
CA GLY A 19 -18.05 6.43 4.27
C GLY A 19 -18.15 6.06 2.79
N ASP A 20 -17.17 6.42 1.94
CA ASP A 20 -17.12 5.95 0.55
C ASP A 20 -16.82 4.44 0.50
N GLN A 21 -17.87 3.67 0.24
CA GLN A 21 -17.78 2.21 0.17
C GLN A 21 -16.93 1.72 -1.00
N LEU A 22 -16.95 2.41 -2.15
CA LEU A 22 -16.19 1.97 -3.32
C LEU A 22 -14.70 2.15 -3.05
N ALA A 23 -14.30 3.31 -2.55
CA ALA A 23 -12.90 3.59 -2.20
C ALA A 23 -12.38 2.62 -1.12
N ALA A 24 -13.17 2.39 -0.07
CA ALA A 24 -12.82 1.45 0.99
C ALA A 24 -12.63 0.02 0.45
N ASN A 25 -13.58 -0.47 -0.35
CA ASN A 25 -13.49 -1.80 -0.96
C ASN A 25 -12.27 -1.93 -1.89
N VAL A 26 -12.03 -0.93 -2.72
CA VAL A 26 -10.85 -0.90 -3.61
C VAL A 26 -9.57 -0.96 -2.79
N TRP A 27 -9.46 -0.20 -1.71
CA TRP A 27 -8.26 -0.22 -0.87
C TRP A 27 -8.03 -1.58 -0.22
N VAL A 28 -9.02 -2.17 0.47
CA VAL A 28 -8.87 -3.48 1.13
C VAL A 28 -8.53 -4.58 0.13
N THR A 29 -9.13 -4.53 -1.06
CA THR A 29 -8.94 -5.58 -2.06
C THR A 29 -7.63 -5.43 -2.84
N LYS A 30 -7.16 -4.21 -3.11
CA LYS A 30 -6.04 -3.95 -4.02
C LYS A 30 -4.76 -3.43 -3.38
N TYR A 31 -4.84 -2.70 -2.27
CA TYR A 31 -3.70 -1.93 -1.75
C TYR A 31 -3.31 -2.28 -0.31
N CYS A 32 -4.27 -2.75 0.49
CA CYS A 32 -4.00 -3.25 1.83
C CYS A 32 -3.00 -4.41 1.78
N LEU A 33 -2.01 -4.35 2.66
CA LEU A 33 -1.03 -5.42 2.85
C LEU A 33 -1.75 -6.65 3.38
N LYS A 34 -1.67 -7.76 2.62
CA LYS A 34 -2.30 -9.03 2.97
C LYS A 34 -1.55 -10.21 2.39
N THR A 35 -1.78 -11.38 2.99
CA THR A 35 -1.31 -12.66 2.46
C THR A 35 -2.42 -13.71 2.56
N LYS A 36 -2.31 -14.78 1.76
CA LYS A 36 -3.20 -15.93 1.93
C LYS A 36 -2.98 -16.54 3.30
N LYS A 37 -4.07 -16.90 3.97
CA LYS A 37 -4.03 -17.55 5.29
C LYS A 37 -3.43 -18.94 5.21
N ASP A 38 -3.73 -19.67 4.14
CA ASP A 38 -3.13 -20.95 3.79
C ASP A 38 -2.78 -20.95 2.30
N GLU A 39 -1.51 -21.18 1.96
CA GLU A 39 -1.06 -21.23 0.57
C GLU A 39 -1.40 -22.55 -0.12
N SER A 40 -1.71 -23.59 0.65
CA SER A 40 -2.11 -24.91 0.15
C SER A 40 -3.62 -25.02 -0.12
N ASP A 41 -4.39 -24.01 0.29
CA ASP A 41 -5.82 -23.93 0.10
C ASP A 41 -6.18 -23.02 -1.10
N ASP A 42 -7.16 -23.48 -1.87
CA ASP A 42 -7.76 -22.74 -2.98
C ASP A 42 -8.76 -21.68 -2.50
N SER A 43 -9.11 -21.65 -1.21
CA SER A 43 -9.94 -20.60 -0.63
C SER A 43 -9.30 -19.21 -0.74
N GLU A 44 -10.12 -18.18 -0.93
CA GLU A 44 -9.71 -16.77 -0.94
C GLU A 44 -9.73 -16.16 0.48
N GLU A 45 -9.20 -16.91 1.47
CA GLU A 45 -9.03 -16.41 2.82
C GLU A 45 -7.70 -15.66 2.97
N TYR A 46 -7.78 -14.40 3.42
CA TYR A 46 -6.61 -13.53 3.59
C TYR A 46 -6.43 -13.08 5.04
N LEU A 47 -5.17 -12.95 5.45
CA LEU A 47 -4.75 -12.22 6.64
C LEU A 47 -4.38 -10.80 6.23
N TYR A 48 -5.00 -9.80 6.85
CA TYR A 48 -4.72 -8.39 6.59
C TYR A 48 -3.75 -7.86 7.65
N PHE A 49 -2.81 -7.03 7.25
CA PHE A 49 -1.78 -6.47 8.13
C PHE A 49 -1.89 -4.96 8.32
N GLU A 50 -2.91 -4.35 7.72
CA GLU A 50 -3.19 -2.93 7.83
C GLU A 50 -4.66 -2.73 8.21
N GLN A 51 -4.93 -1.96 9.26
CA GLN A 51 -6.28 -1.66 9.70
C GLN A 51 -6.91 -0.51 8.91
N SER A 52 -6.08 0.38 8.34
CA SER A 52 -6.56 1.54 7.60
C SER A 52 -5.53 2.04 6.58
N PRO A 53 -5.96 2.88 5.60
CA PRO A 53 -5.05 3.53 4.66
C PRO A 53 -3.92 4.35 5.32
N VAL A 54 -4.09 4.81 6.56
CA VAL A 54 -3.04 5.51 7.31
C VAL A 54 -1.83 4.60 7.53
N GLU A 55 -2.05 3.34 7.90
CA GLU A 55 -0.97 2.36 8.09
C GLU A 55 -0.25 2.04 6.77
N MET A 56 -1.01 1.97 5.67
CA MET A 56 -0.43 1.87 4.31
C MET A 56 0.52 3.04 4.03
N PHE A 57 0.11 4.28 4.28
CA PHE A 57 1.01 5.43 4.07
C PHE A 57 2.28 5.33 4.91
N HIS A 58 2.17 4.94 6.19
CA HIS A 58 3.35 4.74 7.03
C HIS A 58 4.30 3.67 6.47
N ARG A 59 3.79 2.54 5.95
CA ARG A 59 4.60 1.53 5.24
C ARG A 59 5.31 2.15 4.05
N LEU A 60 4.57 2.81 3.16
CA LEU A 60 5.09 3.38 1.93
C LEU A 60 6.18 4.41 2.20
N ILE A 61 5.91 5.36 3.10
CA ILE A 61 6.83 6.44 3.47
C ILE A 61 8.09 5.86 4.11
N SER A 62 7.97 4.87 4.99
CA SER A 62 9.14 4.26 5.66
C SER A 62 10.10 3.65 4.64
N GLU A 63 9.60 2.95 3.63
CA GLU A 63 10.43 2.35 2.59
C GLU A 63 10.99 3.37 1.61
N ILE A 64 10.20 4.38 1.22
CA ILE A 64 10.67 5.47 0.36
C ILE A 64 11.77 6.26 1.07
N HIS A 65 11.59 6.59 2.35
CA HIS A 65 12.57 7.30 3.16
C HIS A 65 13.85 6.47 3.31
N ARG A 66 13.73 5.17 3.65
CA ARG A 66 14.87 4.23 3.77
C ARG A 66 15.66 4.12 2.47
N ALA A 67 14.97 3.98 1.33
CA ALA A 67 15.62 3.94 0.02
C ALA A 67 16.24 5.30 -0.33
N GLY A 68 15.58 6.38 0.06
CA GLY A 68 15.98 7.77 -0.15
C GLY A 68 17.30 8.15 0.53
N GLN A 69 17.64 7.53 1.66
CA GLN A 69 18.90 7.79 2.40
C GLN A 69 20.18 7.55 1.59
N LYS A 70 20.08 6.95 0.40
CA LYS A 70 21.21 6.74 -0.50
C LYS A 70 21.54 7.95 -1.38
N TYR A 71 20.69 8.97 -1.41
CA TYR A 71 20.87 10.17 -2.22
C TYR A 71 21.49 11.30 -1.40
N GLU A 72 22.13 12.25 -2.09
CA GLU A 72 22.85 13.37 -1.45
C GLU A 72 21.95 14.27 -0.60
N ASN A 73 20.71 14.50 -1.03
CA ASN A 73 19.71 15.31 -0.33
C ASN A 73 18.43 14.49 -0.13
N PRO A 74 18.40 13.56 0.84
CA PRO A 74 17.21 12.74 1.08
C PRO A 74 16.09 13.60 1.67
N LEU A 75 14.86 13.37 1.23
CA LEU A 75 13.68 13.94 1.89
C LEU A 75 13.51 13.32 3.28
N THR A 76 13.10 14.16 4.21
CA THR A 76 12.69 13.75 5.56
C THR A 76 11.40 12.94 5.52
N TYR A 77 11.12 12.22 6.61
CA TYR A 77 9.88 11.46 6.73
C TYR A 77 8.66 12.39 6.68
N GLU A 78 8.77 13.54 7.34
CA GLU A 78 7.72 14.57 7.44
C GLU A 78 7.40 15.19 6.08
N GLU A 79 8.42 15.54 5.29
CA GLU A 79 8.23 16.03 3.92
C GLU A 79 7.54 14.99 3.04
N LEU A 80 7.93 13.72 3.14
CA LEU A 80 7.29 12.63 2.41
C LEU A 80 5.84 12.41 2.87
N TYR A 81 5.59 12.51 4.17
CA TYR A 81 4.24 12.40 4.73
C TYR A 81 3.32 13.50 4.18
N GLU A 82 3.79 14.75 4.20
CA GLU A 82 3.02 15.90 3.72
C GLU A 82 2.60 15.75 2.25
N VAL A 83 3.48 15.22 1.40
CA VAL A 83 3.21 15.12 -0.04
C VAL A 83 2.41 13.87 -0.44
N LEU A 84 2.52 12.77 0.30
CA LEU A 84 1.88 11.50 -0.04
C LEU A 84 0.52 11.28 0.63
N VAL A 85 0.35 11.73 1.88
CA VAL A 85 -0.86 11.43 2.67
C VAL A 85 -2.08 12.15 2.12
N ASP A 86 -3.24 11.50 2.26
CA ASP A 86 -4.54 11.96 1.76
C ASP A 86 -4.59 12.23 0.26
N PHE A 87 -3.63 11.68 -0.50
CA PHE A 87 -3.56 11.83 -1.95
C PHE A 87 -3.51 13.31 -2.39
N LYS A 88 -3.03 14.19 -1.51
CA LYS A 88 -3.19 15.64 -1.64
C LYS A 88 -2.37 16.23 -2.78
N TYR A 89 -1.11 15.82 -2.88
CA TYR A 89 -0.18 16.33 -3.89
C TYR A 89 0.27 15.25 -4.86
N ILE A 90 0.60 14.06 -4.35
CA ILE A 90 1.07 12.93 -5.17
C ILE A 90 0.18 11.73 -4.93
N VAL A 91 -0.33 11.17 -6.03
CA VAL A 91 -1.04 9.89 -6.03
C VAL A 91 -0.10 8.82 -6.56
N LEU A 92 0.32 7.90 -5.70
CA LEU A 92 1.12 6.76 -6.11
C LEU A 92 0.29 5.85 -7.02
N GLN A 93 0.95 5.22 -7.99
CA GLN A 93 0.28 4.26 -8.85
C GLN A 93 -0.07 2.97 -8.09
N GLY A 94 -1.07 2.23 -8.57
CA GLY A 94 -1.61 1.07 -7.88
C GLY A 94 -0.59 -0.02 -7.54
N ARG A 95 0.33 -0.34 -8.46
CA ARG A 95 1.39 -1.33 -8.24
C ARG A 95 2.38 -0.90 -7.14
N PRO A 96 2.93 0.34 -7.18
CA PRO A 96 3.68 0.88 -6.05
C PRO A 96 2.92 0.83 -4.71
N MET A 97 1.64 1.25 -4.67
CA MET A 97 0.85 1.25 -3.42
C MET A 97 0.72 -0.17 -2.81
N ALA A 98 0.48 -1.18 -3.65
CA ALA A 98 0.34 -2.57 -3.19
C ALA A 98 1.67 -3.25 -2.83
N GLY A 99 2.77 -2.83 -3.46
CA GLY A 99 4.02 -3.60 -3.43
C GLY A 99 5.17 -2.99 -2.62
N ILE A 100 5.26 -1.68 -2.45
CA ILE A 100 6.35 -1.06 -1.67
C ILE A 100 6.21 -1.47 -0.20
N GLY A 101 7.22 -2.12 0.37
CA GLY A 101 7.18 -2.64 1.74
C GLY A 101 6.32 -3.88 1.93
N ASN A 102 5.92 -4.54 0.83
CA ASN A 102 5.24 -5.83 0.89
C ASN A 102 6.26 -6.97 0.88
N PHE A 103 6.41 -7.66 2.02
CA PHE A 103 7.34 -8.77 2.18
C PHE A 103 6.70 -10.14 1.94
N PHE A 104 5.39 -10.20 1.71
CA PHE A 104 4.64 -11.44 1.51
C PHE A 104 4.56 -11.84 0.03
N GLN A 105 4.72 -10.88 -0.88
CA GLN A 105 4.54 -11.10 -2.31
C GLN A 105 5.66 -10.49 -3.13
N ILE A 106 6.23 -11.28 -4.03
CA ILE A 106 7.14 -10.77 -5.07
C ILE A 106 6.28 -10.24 -6.22
N SER A 107 6.33 -8.94 -6.48
CA SER A 107 5.57 -8.30 -7.57
C SER A 107 6.40 -7.24 -8.30
N SER A 108 6.11 -7.07 -9.59
CA SER A 108 6.70 -5.99 -10.38
C SER A 108 5.96 -4.67 -10.10
N LEU A 109 6.71 -3.67 -9.64
CA LEU A 109 6.20 -2.32 -9.37
C LEU A 109 6.03 -1.47 -10.63
N SER A 110 6.68 -1.85 -11.73
CA SER A 110 6.59 -1.14 -13.01
C SER A 110 5.27 -1.44 -13.72
N ASN A 111 4.70 -0.43 -14.36
CA ASN A 111 3.50 -0.56 -15.19
C ASN A 111 3.79 -0.32 -16.68
N CYS A 112 4.65 0.63 -17.01
CA CYS A 112 4.97 1.04 -18.37
C CYS A 112 6.42 0.64 -18.69
N PHE A 113 6.63 0.11 -19.89
CA PHE A 113 7.95 -0.11 -20.46
C PHE A 113 7.95 0.41 -21.90
N ALA A 114 9.09 0.92 -22.34
CA ALA A 114 9.29 1.37 -23.71
C ALA A 114 10.20 0.37 -24.43
N ILE A 115 9.85 0.03 -25.67
CA ILE A 115 10.70 -0.77 -26.56
C ILE A 115 11.09 0.14 -27.72
N GLY A 116 12.40 0.33 -27.91
CA GLY A 116 12.93 1.04 -29.08
C GLY A 116 12.72 0.22 -30.34
N TYR A 117 12.23 0.86 -31.40
CA TYR A 117 12.23 0.26 -32.73
C TYR A 117 13.65 0.40 -33.32
N PRO A 118 14.24 -0.68 -33.89
CA PRO A 118 15.58 -0.64 -34.47
C PRO A 118 15.68 0.26 -35.70
#